data_AF-A0A1L9T391-F1
#
_entry.id   AF-A0A1L9T391-F1
#
_cell.length_a   1.000
_cell.length_b   1.000
_cell.length_c   1.000
_cell.angle_alpha   90.00
_cell.angle_beta   90.00
_cell.angle_gamma   90.00
#
_symmetry.space_group_name_H-M   'P 1'
#
loop_
_entity.id
_entity.type
_entity.pdbx_description
1 polymer ?
#
loop_
_entity_poly.entity_id
_entity_poly.type
_entity_poly.pdbx_seq_one_letter_code
_entity_poly.pdbx_strand_id
1 'polypeptide(L)'
;MAINIHPMLDFTRCILCGCATATPTPVWLDAIRVLSRYNQVAAGAHESRRISFGYCYCLPTPWQSRHCVDIPSGRFFVLHEQCWRYARKKLYPSGKPNLKELYEILCELPPSRVTDDDGACIDPAYSGPSQYYPCREQSLEEFLQGDKEFPEPSSSMMEKTSSFYNPTDPFRRLPLEIREKVALLLPSHEFLALRRVSRVMSAVFHDNFFWKSRFRRDTDCGYLDYIVCGVTGLDQSELQNQNTDWRLFYHASMKIGNKFETTIKVWEVVQWIKDVIAARTGLHAAPLWFSGRALQHYHNDSCATGRRVERAKVSPSLVKIGVTMVSSKTVHERDKFWPRWKVFDTETDILAVELISKEHEDITLGTRNKKSKNICPRNLDKAMDAYYRQQNIRNKNKKAAPESPFDGNGVRVLFNAKPEDFNGFRIRYFNEKISSLGVLWKNIAYSFHNQPQAFGFDANDECVFDIGMQMQDVVEVVATFEVRHSQPLTLCSL
;
A
#
# COMPACT_ATOMS: atom_id res chain seq x y z
N MET A 1 23.40 -18.98 -20.32
CA MET A 1 23.56 -17.61 -19.78
C MET A 1 23.73 -17.74 -18.27
N ALA A 2 24.82 -17.25 -17.69
CA ALA A 2 24.97 -17.21 -16.23
C ALA A 2 24.52 -15.83 -15.73
N ILE A 3 23.55 -15.77 -14.81
CA ILE A 3 23.20 -14.53 -14.11
C ILE A 3 24.09 -14.46 -12.88
N ASN A 4 24.87 -13.38 -12.79
CA ASN A 4 25.65 -13.03 -11.62
C ASN A 4 24.83 -12.03 -10.79
N ILE A 5 24.51 -12.42 -9.56
CA ILE A 5 23.66 -11.63 -8.66
C ILE A 5 24.60 -10.91 -7.71
N HIS A 6 24.77 -9.62 -7.94
CA HIS A 6 25.59 -8.80 -7.07
C HIS A 6 24.70 -8.20 -5.96
N PRO A 7 25.04 -8.36 -4.68
CA PRO A 7 24.20 -7.92 -3.55
C PRO A 7 23.98 -6.39 -3.50
N MET A 8 24.83 -5.62 -4.18
CA MET A 8 24.76 -4.16 -4.25
C MET A 8 24.10 -3.64 -5.54
N LEU A 9 23.59 -4.50 -6.43
CA LEU A 9 22.95 -4.07 -7.67
C LEU A 9 21.43 -4.27 -7.57
N ASP A 10 20.67 -3.19 -7.81
CA ASP A 10 19.23 -3.08 -7.56
C ASP A 10 18.32 -4.02 -8.37
N PHE A 11 18.80 -4.58 -9.48
CA PHE A 11 18.05 -5.59 -10.26
C PHE A 11 17.96 -6.98 -9.56
N THR A 12 18.42 -7.06 -8.33
CA THR A 12 18.40 -8.25 -7.48
C THR A 12 17.35 -8.16 -6.38
N ARG A 13 16.19 -7.54 -6.62
CA ARG A 13 15.06 -7.56 -5.68
C ARG A 13 13.98 -8.53 -6.12
N CYS A 14 13.27 -9.10 -5.16
CA CYS A 14 12.15 -9.98 -5.46
C CYS A 14 10.98 -9.15 -5.95
N ILE A 15 10.47 -9.45 -7.14
CA ILE A 15 9.37 -8.69 -7.77
C ILE A 15 8.07 -8.71 -6.96
N LEU A 16 7.89 -9.69 -6.08
CA LEU A 16 6.66 -9.84 -5.29
C LEU A 16 6.71 -9.11 -3.94
N CYS A 17 7.87 -9.07 -3.28
CA CYS A 17 7.98 -8.49 -1.94
C CYS A 17 8.83 -7.21 -1.87
N GLY A 18 9.56 -6.88 -2.94
CA GLY A 18 10.50 -5.75 -2.98
C GLY A 18 11.80 -5.94 -2.20
N CYS A 19 11.93 -7.02 -1.40
CA CYS A 19 13.13 -7.29 -0.61
C CYS A 19 14.33 -7.70 -1.49
N ALA A 20 15.53 -7.37 -1.02
CA ALA A 20 16.78 -7.81 -1.65
C ALA A 20 16.87 -9.34 -1.73
N THR A 21 17.37 -9.85 -2.85
CA THR A 21 17.53 -11.31 -3.12
C THR A 21 18.92 -11.81 -2.79
N ALA A 22 19.81 -10.90 -2.40
CA ALA A 22 21.13 -11.19 -1.88
C ALA A 22 21.41 -10.24 -0.72
N THR A 23 21.35 -10.76 0.50
CA THR A 23 21.73 -10.03 1.72
C THR A 23 22.81 -10.84 2.46
N PRO A 24 23.78 -10.19 3.11
CA PRO A 24 24.79 -10.91 3.89
C PRO A 24 24.17 -11.75 5.02
N THR A 25 22.99 -11.37 5.51
CA THR A 25 22.10 -12.15 6.38
C THR A 25 20.67 -11.63 6.23
N PRO A 26 19.62 -12.46 6.42
CA PRO A 26 19.61 -13.90 6.73
C PRO A 26 19.55 -14.84 5.52
N VAL A 27 20.01 -16.07 5.74
CA VAL A 27 20.25 -17.15 4.76
C VAL A 27 18.99 -17.64 4.01
N TRP A 28 17.78 -17.41 4.54
CA TRP A 28 16.56 -17.86 3.85
C TRP A 28 16.25 -17.04 2.59
N LEU A 29 16.82 -15.83 2.46
CA LEU A 29 16.76 -15.00 1.26
C LEU A 29 17.60 -15.59 0.09
N ASP A 30 18.46 -16.57 0.37
CA ASP A 30 19.44 -17.10 -0.57
C ASP A 30 18.86 -18.10 -1.59
N ALA A 31 17.67 -18.65 -1.30
CA ALA A 31 16.96 -19.51 -2.23
C ALA A 31 16.05 -18.64 -3.11
N ILE A 32 16.43 -18.53 -4.38
CA ILE A 32 15.76 -17.65 -5.32
C ILE A 32 15.40 -18.39 -6.60
N ARG A 33 14.38 -17.88 -7.25
CA ARG A 33 13.96 -18.28 -8.59
C ARG A 33 14.10 -17.13 -9.53
N VAL A 34 14.47 -17.46 -10.75
CA VAL A 34 14.48 -16.51 -11.84
C VAL A 34 13.45 -16.95 -12.86
N LEU A 35 12.44 -16.12 -13.06
CA LEU A 35 11.43 -16.29 -14.10
C LEU A 35 11.88 -15.53 -15.34
N SER A 36 12.10 -16.23 -16.44
CA SER A 36 12.51 -15.61 -17.70
C SER A 36 11.40 -15.61 -18.76
N ARG A 37 11.53 -14.72 -19.75
CA ARG A 37 10.64 -14.64 -20.91
C ARG A 37 10.48 -15.96 -21.66
N TYR A 38 11.49 -16.83 -21.59
CA TYR A 38 11.54 -18.11 -22.32
C TYR A 38 10.86 -19.26 -21.59
N ASN A 39 9.90 -18.97 -20.69
CA ASN A 39 9.11 -19.97 -19.97
C ASN A 39 9.96 -20.88 -19.07
N GLN A 40 11.16 -20.44 -18.69
CA GLN A 40 12.06 -21.18 -17.80
C GLN A 40 12.07 -20.53 -16.43
N VAL A 41 11.86 -21.37 -15.41
CA VAL A 41 12.11 -21.04 -14.00
C VAL A 41 13.35 -21.82 -13.57
N ALA A 42 14.45 -21.11 -13.38
CA ALA A 42 15.64 -21.68 -12.77
C ALA A 42 15.62 -21.41 -11.27
N ALA A 43 15.91 -22.42 -10.46
CA ALA A 43 16.17 -22.25 -9.03
C ALA A 43 17.68 -22.18 -8.82
N GLY A 44 18.12 -21.28 -7.93
CA GLY A 44 19.51 -21.16 -7.54
C GLY A 44 19.63 -20.87 -6.05
N ALA A 45 20.75 -21.29 -5.46
CA ALA A 45 21.17 -20.93 -4.11
C ALA A 45 22.34 -19.93 -4.20
N HIS A 46 22.37 -18.95 -3.31
CA HIS A 46 23.36 -17.86 -3.28
C HIS A 46 24.82 -18.33 -3.20
N GLU A 47 25.11 -19.48 -2.59
CA GLU A 47 26.50 -19.98 -2.40
C GLU A 47 27.29 -20.14 -3.71
N SER A 48 26.63 -20.27 -4.87
CA SER A 48 27.32 -20.39 -6.17
C SER A 48 27.54 -19.05 -6.90
N ARG A 49 26.87 -17.96 -6.49
CA ARG A 49 26.78 -16.66 -7.21
C ARG A 49 26.53 -16.77 -8.73
N ARG A 50 26.04 -17.92 -9.21
CA ARG A 50 25.83 -18.20 -10.63
C ARG A 50 24.56 -19.03 -10.80
N ILE A 51 23.55 -18.42 -11.40
CA ILE A 51 22.39 -19.14 -11.93
C ILE A 51 22.63 -19.34 -13.42
N SER A 52 22.94 -20.57 -13.82
CA SER A 52 23.13 -20.94 -15.23
C SER A 52 21.81 -21.33 -15.87
N PHE A 53 21.39 -20.55 -16.87
CA PHE A 53 20.40 -20.97 -17.86
C PHE A 53 21.08 -21.81 -18.93
N GLY A 54 20.45 -22.93 -19.30
CA GLY A 54 20.77 -23.63 -20.54
C GLY A 54 20.79 -22.64 -21.71
N TYR A 55 21.85 -22.68 -22.51
CA TYR A 55 22.12 -21.70 -23.57
C TYR A 55 20.87 -21.45 -24.44
N CYS A 56 20.42 -20.18 -24.49
CA CYS A 56 19.38 -19.75 -25.42
C CYS A 56 20.00 -18.72 -26.37
N TYR A 57 20.25 -19.14 -27.61
CA TYR A 57 20.79 -18.30 -28.68
C TYR A 57 19.66 -17.49 -29.33
N CYS A 58 19.17 -16.46 -28.65
CA CYS A 58 18.32 -15.45 -29.29
C CYS A 58 18.67 -14.08 -28.72
N LEU A 59 19.22 -13.21 -29.57
CA LEU A 59 19.19 -11.76 -29.37
C LEU A 59 17.86 -11.25 -29.93
N PRO A 60 16.99 -10.60 -29.13
CA PRO A 60 15.96 -9.75 -29.69
C PRO A 60 16.09 -8.30 -29.20
N THR A 61 15.62 -7.42 -30.08
CA THR A 61 15.43 -5.98 -29.90
C THR A 61 14.65 -5.64 -28.61
N PRO A 62 14.94 -4.48 -27.98
CA PRO A 62 14.19 -4.02 -26.81
C PRO A 62 12.72 -3.84 -27.17
N TRP A 63 11.85 -4.47 -26.39
CA TRP A 63 10.41 -4.31 -26.52
C TRP A 63 10.04 -2.92 -25.96
N GLN A 64 9.71 -1.97 -26.84
CA GLN A 64 9.19 -0.67 -26.44
C GLN A 64 7.73 -0.83 -25.98
N SER A 65 7.53 -1.29 -24.75
CA SER A 65 6.30 -1.01 -24.02
C SER A 65 6.19 0.50 -23.85
N ARG A 66 5.02 1.10 -24.07
CA ARG A 66 4.78 2.55 -23.94
C ARG A 66 5.10 3.11 -22.53
N HIS A 67 5.37 2.25 -21.54
CA HIS A 67 5.51 2.63 -20.13
C HIS A 67 6.68 1.99 -19.38
N CYS A 68 7.52 1.16 -20.02
CA CYS A 68 8.71 0.61 -19.36
C CYS A 68 9.91 1.51 -19.63
N VAL A 69 10.19 2.44 -18.72
CA VAL A 69 11.50 3.10 -18.67
C VAL A 69 12.54 2.05 -18.29
N ASP A 70 13.51 1.84 -19.18
CA ASP A 70 14.73 1.04 -19.09
C ASP A 70 14.97 0.27 -17.76
N ILE A 71 14.18 -0.78 -17.50
CA ILE A 71 14.60 -1.82 -16.56
C ILE A 71 15.77 -2.53 -17.27
N PRO A 72 17.00 -2.54 -16.71
CA PRO A 72 18.19 -3.09 -17.38
C PRO A 72 18.05 -4.56 -17.82
N SER A 73 17.02 -5.27 -17.32
CA SER A 73 16.82 -6.70 -17.52
C SER A 73 15.39 -7.08 -17.87
N GLY A 74 14.76 -6.48 -18.90
CA GLY A 74 13.49 -6.93 -19.51
C GLY A 74 13.48 -8.38 -20.08
N ARG A 75 14.28 -9.26 -19.48
CA ARG A 75 14.53 -10.67 -19.79
C ARG A 75 14.16 -11.59 -18.63
N PHE A 76 14.16 -11.10 -17.38
CA PHE A 76 13.85 -11.93 -16.21
C PHE A 76 13.35 -11.15 -14.98
N PHE A 77 12.63 -11.85 -14.11
CA PHE A 77 12.24 -11.42 -12.77
C PHE A 77 12.87 -12.34 -11.73
N VAL A 78 13.33 -11.78 -10.62
CA VAL A 78 13.84 -12.55 -9.48
C VAL A 78 12.74 -12.68 -8.43
N LEU A 79 12.64 -13.86 -7.81
CA LEU A 79 11.68 -14.16 -6.76
C LEU A 79 12.37 -14.90 -5.62
N HIS A 80 12.05 -14.58 -4.37
CA HIS A 80 12.39 -15.51 -3.27
C HIS A 80 11.60 -16.80 -3.43
N GLU A 81 12.21 -17.93 -3.09
CA GLU A 81 11.58 -19.25 -3.13
C GLU A 81 10.26 -19.26 -2.37
N GLN A 82 10.21 -18.62 -1.20
CA GLN A 82 9.01 -18.58 -0.37
C GLN A 82 7.90 -17.73 -0.99
N CYS A 83 8.22 -16.55 -1.55
CA CYS A 83 7.26 -15.72 -2.29
C CYS A 83 6.73 -16.47 -3.51
N TRP A 84 7.58 -17.20 -4.23
CA TRP A 84 7.17 -18.04 -5.36
C TRP A 84 6.22 -19.18 -4.92
N ARG A 85 6.55 -19.90 -3.85
CA ARG A 85 5.68 -20.98 -3.33
C ARG A 85 4.31 -20.45 -2.95
N TYR A 86 4.28 -19.29 -2.29
CA TYR A 86 3.05 -18.59 -1.94
C TYR A 86 2.23 -18.24 -3.18
N ALA A 87 2.84 -17.52 -4.14
CA ALA A 87 2.18 -17.12 -5.38
C ALA A 87 1.68 -18.35 -6.16
N ARG A 88 2.48 -19.40 -6.29
CA ARG A 88 2.08 -20.64 -6.97
C ARG A 88 0.86 -21.29 -6.31
N LYS A 89 0.86 -21.41 -4.97
CA LYS A 89 -0.26 -22.00 -4.20
C LYS A 89 -1.55 -21.20 -4.40
N LYS A 90 -1.46 -19.88 -4.52
CA LYS A 90 -2.63 -18.98 -4.63
C LYS A 90 -3.12 -18.77 -6.06
N LEU A 91 -2.23 -18.71 -7.04
CA LEU A 91 -2.54 -18.49 -8.45
C LEU A 91 -2.95 -19.79 -9.16
N TYR A 92 -2.33 -20.92 -8.78
CA TYR A 92 -2.50 -22.19 -9.48
C TYR A 92 -2.80 -23.33 -8.50
N PRO A 93 -3.94 -23.28 -7.76
CA PRO A 93 -4.25 -24.26 -6.72
C PRO A 93 -4.43 -25.70 -7.25
N SER A 94 -4.81 -25.87 -8.51
CA SER A 94 -5.14 -27.17 -9.12
C SER A 94 -4.33 -27.49 -10.38
N GLY A 95 -3.35 -26.66 -10.76
CA GLY A 95 -2.74 -26.71 -12.10
C GLY A 95 -1.25 -26.39 -12.14
N LYS A 96 -0.64 -26.68 -13.30
CA LYS A 96 0.71 -26.23 -13.61
C LYS A 96 0.67 -24.72 -13.92
N PRO A 97 1.63 -23.93 -13.42
CA PRO A 97 1.66 -22.50 -13.68
C PRO A 97 1.91 -22.22 -15.16
N ASN A 98 1.11 -21.33 -15.75
CA ASN A 98 1.39 -20.75 -17.07
C ASN A 98 2.46 -19.65 -16.90
N LEU A 99 3.73 -20.06 -16.94
CA LEU A 99 4.86 -19.16 -16.63
C LEU A 99 5.01 -18.03 -17.68
N LYS A 100 4.58 -18.26 -18.92
CA LYS A 100 4.58 -17.24 -19.98
C LYS A 100 3.59 -16.13 -19.66
N GLU A 101 2.34 -16.50 -19.36
CA GLU A 101 1.30 -15.55 -18.96
C GLU A 101 1.70 -14.81 -17.68
N LEU A 102 2.22 -15.51 -16.68
CA LEU A 102 2.73 -14.88 -15.47
C LEU A 102 3.85 -13.87 -15.76
N TYR A 103 4.79 -14.21 -16.64
CA TYR A 103 5.84 -13.29 -17.05
C TYR A 103 5.26 -12.04 -17.73
N GLU A 104 4.32 -12.20 -18.65
CA GLU A 104 3.65 -11.09 -19.33
C GLU A 104 2.87 -10.20 -18.36
N ILE A 105 2.22 -10.77 -17.34
CA ILE A 105 1.52 -10.00 -16.30
C ILE A 105 2.51 -9.26 -15.41
N LEU A 106 3.63 -9.89 -15.04
CA LEU A 106 4.67 -9.23 -14.24
C LEU A 106 5.35 -8.09 -15.00
N CYS A 107 5.34 -8.10 -16.34
CA CYS A 107 5.75 -6.94 -17.15
C CYS A 107 4.77 -5.75 -17.04
N GLU A 108 3.51 -6.02 -16.68
CA GLU A 108 2.48 -5.00 -16.46
C GLU A 108 2.38 -4.58 -14.99
N LEU A 109 3.07 -5.30 -14.09
CA LEU A 109 3.08 -4.95 -12.67
C LEU A 109 3.67 -3.54 -12.53
N PRO A 110 2.91 -2.58 -11.96
CA PRO A 110 3.44 -1.23 -11.84
C PRO A 110 4.72 -1.30 -11.00
N PRO A 111 5.81 -0.65 -11.43
CA PRO A 111 7.12 -0.82 -10.81
C PRO A 111 7.04 -0.52 -9.30
N SER A 112 7.74 -1.32 -8.50
CA SER A 112 7.81 -1.14 -7.03
C SER A 112 8.74 0.02 -6.62
N ARG A 113 8.87 1.05 -7.46
CA ARG A 113 9.71 2.25 -7.35
C ARG A 113 11.19 2.16 -7.71
N VAL A 114 11.68 3.35 -8.03
CA VAL A 114 12.89 3.73 -8.75
C VAL A 114 14.10 3.78 -7.82
N THR A 115 15.27 3.55 -8.40
CA THR A 115 16.57 3.77 -7.78
C THR A 115 16.86 5.28 -7.74
N ASP A 116 17.63 5.79 -6.78
CA ASP A 116 18.21 7.12 -6.95
C ASP A 116 19.19 7.16 -8.15
N ASP A 117 19.71 8.35 -8.46
CA ASP A 117 20.70 8.54 -9.53
C ASP A 117 22.02 7.75 -9.28
N ASP A 118 22.24 7.33 -8.02
CA ASP A 118 23.37 6.49 -7.59
C ASP A 118 23.06 4.98 -7.66
N GLY A 119 21.85 4.60 -8.08
CA GLY A 119 21.43 3.20 -8.19
C GLY A 119 21.19 2.53 -6.85
N ALA A 120 20.81 3.30 -5.82
CA ALA A 120 20.35 2.82 -4.53
C ALA A 120 18.83 3.00 -4.39
N CYS A 121 18.16 1.90 -4.10
CA CYS A 121 16.72 1.87 -3.87
C CYS A 121 16.39 2.44 -2.48
N ILE A 122 15.73 3.61 -2.45
CA ILE A 122 15.21 4.30 -1.25
C ILE A 122 13.87 3.69 -0.78
N ASP A 123 13.60 2.41 -1.06
CA ASP A 123 12.53 1.75 -0.30
C ASP A 123 13.15 1.45 1.07
N PRO A 124 12.64 2.00 2.20
CA PRO A 124 13.09 1.56 3.49
C PRO A 124 12.94 0.05 3.48
N ALA A 125 14.06 -0.68 3.49
CA ALA A 125 14.06 -2.13 3.61
C ALA A 125 13.07 -2.42 4.73
N TYR A 126 11.91 -3.01 4.38
CA TYR A 126 10.78 -3.09 5.30
C TYR A 126 11.25 -3.93 6.45
N SER A 127 11.68 -3.19 7.45
CA SER A 127 12.45 -3.64 8.59
C SER A 127 13.77 -4.39 8.28
N GLY A 128 14.62 -4.49 9.30
CA GLY A 128 15.93 -5.13 9.18
C GLY A 128 15.80 -6.58 8.68
N PRO A 129 16.66 -7.04 7.75
CA PRO A 129 16.53 -8.36 7.12
C PRO A 129 16.51 -9.51 8.12
N SER A 130 17.11 -9.34 9.31
CA SER A 130 17.14 -10.34 10.39
C SER A 130 15.82 -10.56 11.15
N GLN A 131 14.81 -9.70 10.96
CA GLN A 131 13.62 -9.69 11.81
C GLN A 131 12.35 -10.24 11.13
N TYR A 132 12.40 -10.61 9.84
CA TYR A 132 11.20 -10.91 9.05
C TYR A 132 11.35 -12.16 8.17
N TYR A 133 10.24 -12.87 7.98
CA TYR A 133 10.15 -14.07 7.13
C TYR A 133 8.87 -13.96 6.27
N PRO A 134 8.94 -13.41 5.04
CA PRO A 134 7.80 -13.22 4.18
C PRO A 134 7.16 -14.56 3.84
N CYS A 135 5.84 -14.59 3.91
CA CYS A 135 5.02 -15.76 3.63
C CYS A 135 5.40 -17.00 4.46
N ARG A 136 6.02 -16.82 5.64
CA ARG A 136 6.14 -17.90 6.63
C ARG A 136 4.75 -18.21 7.16
N GLU A 137 4.33 -19.45 6.99
CA GLU A 137 3.11 -19.97 7.59
C GLU A 137 3.40 -20.15 9.10
N GLN A 138 2.76 -19.33 9.93
CA GLN A 138 2.80 -19.43 11.39
C GLN A 138 1.61 -20.26 11.87
N SER A 139 1.78 -21.01 12.95
CA SER A 139 0.67 -21.80 13.50
C SER A 139 -0.32 -20.90 14.23
N LEU A 140 -1.58 -21.33 14.34
CA LEU A 140 -2.61 -20.59 15.09
C LEU A 140 -2.17 -20.34 16.54
N GLU A 141 -1.47 -21.29 17.15
CA GLU A 141 -0.94 -21.19 18.51
C GLU A 141 0.11 -20.09 18.62
N GLU A 142 1.01 -19.95 17.63
CA GLU A 142 2.00 -18.88 17.60
C GLU A 142 1.35 -17.48 17.58
N PHE A 143 0.18 -17.35 16.93
CA PHE A 143 -0.58 -16.09 16.92
C PHE A 143 -1.28 -15.80 18.25
N LEU A 144 -1.79 -16.84 18.92
CA LEU A 144 -2.53 -16.71 20.17
C LEU A 144 -1.60 -16.66 21.41
N GLN A 145 -0.29 -16.88 21.25
CA GLN A 145 0.71 -16.73 22.30
C GLN A 145 0.84 -15.26 22.76
N GLY A 146 -0.08 -14.82 23.63
CA GLY A 146 -0.02 -13.52 24.31
C GLY A 146 -1.35 -12.79 24.41
N ASP A 147 -2.33 -13.11 23.56
CA ASP A 147 -3.66 -12.53 23.63
C ASP A 147 -4.56 -13.43 24.48
N LYS A 148 -4.84 -12.96 25.70
CA LYS A 148 -5.83 -13.58 26.60
C LYS A 148 -7.24 -13.23 26.15
N GLU A 149 -8.17 -14.11 26.55
CA GLU A 149 -9.61 -14.07 26.34
C GLU A 149 -10.20 -12.67 26.18
N PHE A 150 -11.10 -12.53 25.20
CA PHE A 150 -11.94 -11.33 25.12
C PHE A 150 -12.72 -11.15 26.42
N PRO A 151 -12.80 -9.93 26.98
CA PRO A 151 -13.67 -9.70 28.12
C PRO A 151 -15.09 -10.12 27.75
N GLU A 152 -15.66 -11.03 28.53
CA GLU A 152 -17.06 -11.39 28.37
C GLU A 152 -17.91 -10.14 28.61
N PRO A 153 -18.93 -9.90 27.77
CA PRO A 153 -19.86 -8.80 28.01
C PRO A 153 -20.51 -9.02 29.37
N SER A 154 -20.50 -8.00 30.24
CA SER A 154 -21.14 -8.12 31.55
C SER A 154 -22.62 -8.48 31.40
N SER A 155 -23.18 -9.21 32.35
CA SER A 155 -24.62 -9.53 32.41
C SER A 155 -25.48 -8.27 32.25
N SER A 156 -25.06 -7.15 32.82
CA SER A 156 -25.72 -5.84 32.66
C SER A 156 -25.68 -5.29 31.22
N MET A 157 -24.62 -5.53 30.46
CA MET A 157 -24.56 -5.17 29.03
C MET A 157 -25.44 -6.10 28.18
N MET A 158 -25.52 -7.38 28.53
CA MET A 158 -26.41 -8.32 27.83
C MET A 158 -27.89 -7.96 28.06
N GLU A 159 -28.26 -7.56 29.28
CA GLU A 159 -29.61 -7.04 29.58
C GLU A 159 -29.91 -5.71 28.87
N LYS A 160 -28.94 -4.78 28.84
CA LYS A 160 -29.12 -3.51 28.11
C LYS A 160 -29.19 -3.68 26.60
N THR A 161 -28.56 -4.70 26.02
CA THR A 161 -28.65 -4.96 24.58
C THR A 161 -29.96 -5.67 24.21
N SER A 162 -30.53 -6.48 25.10
CA SER A 162 -31.84 -7.12 24.91
C SER A 162 -33.03 -6.18 25.18
N SER A 163 -32.87 -5.21 26.08
CA SER A 163 -33.93 -4.30 26.56
C SER A 163 -34.18 -3.07 25.67
N PHE A 164 -33.24 -2.65 24.82
CA PHE A 164 -33.45 -1.52 23.92
C PHE A 164 -34.16 -1.96 22.63
N TYR A 165 -35.48 -2.04 22.72
CA TYR A 165 -36.38 -2.34 21.61
C TYR A 165 -36.52 -1.12 20.70
N ASN A 166 -35.88 -1.15 19.53
CA ASN A 166 -36.29 -0.29 18.42
C ASN A 166 -37.24 -1.08 17.49
N PRO A 167 -38.57 -0.88 17.57
CA PRO A 167 -39.53 -1.58 16.73
C PRO A 167 -39.44 -1.18 15.25
N THR A 168 -38.78 -0.06 14.93
CA THR A 168 -38.63 0.43 13.56
C THR A 168 -37.30 0.01 12.91
N ASP A 169 -36.46 -0.79 13.59
CA ASP A 169 -35.21 -1.29 13.02
C ASP A 169 -35.50 -2.28 11.87
N PRO A 170 -35.15 -1.96 10.61
CA PRO A 170 -35.47 -2.81 9.47
C PRO A 170 -34.74 -4.16 9.50
N PHE A 171 -33.54 -4.24 10.09
CA PHE A 171 -32.78 -5.48 10.20
C PHE A 171 -33.42 -6.46 11.19
N ARG A 172 -34.29 -5.98 12.08
CA ARG A 172 -35.05 -6.82 13.01
C ARG A 172 -35.99 -7.80 12.32
N ARG A 173 -36.51 -7.41 11.16
CA ARG A 173 -37.44 -8.25 10.38
C ARG A 173 -36.72 -9.36 9.61
N LEU A 174 -35.39 -9.34 9.60
CA LEU A 174 -34.57 -10.29 8.89
C LEU A 174 -34.15 -11.45 9.81
N PRO A 175 -34.27 -12.71 9.34
CA PRO A 175 -33.68 -13.87 10.01
C PRO A 175 -32.18 -13.67 10.27
N LEU A 176 -31.62 -14.39 11.26
CA LEU A 176 -30.21 -14.27 11.62
C LEU A 176 -29.30 -14.58 10.43
N GLU A 177 -29.65 -15.59 9.65
CA GLU A 177 -28.93 -16.06 8.47
C GLU A 177 -28.83 -14.96 7.41
N ILE A 178 -29.89 -14.15 7.24
CA ILE A 178 -29.87 -13.03 6.31
C ILE A 178 -28.99 -11.89 6.85
N ARG A 179 -29.03 -11.64 8.16
CA ARG A 179 -28.14 -10.65 8.81
C ARG A 179 -26.68 -11.07 8.70
N GLU A 180 -26.37 -12.35 8.87
CA GLU A 180 -25.05 -12.92 8.64
C GLU A 180 -24.63 -12.71 7.18
N LYS A 181 -25.49 -13.05 6.21
CA LYS A 181 -25.19 -12.82 4.78
C LYS A 181 -24.90 -11.35 4.48
N VAL A 182 -25.66 -10.41 5.04
CA VAL A 182 -25.37 -8.98 4.93
C VAL A 182 -23.99 -8.67 5.52
N ALA A 183 -23.71 -9.15 6.73
CA ALA A 183 -22.43 -8.89 7.40
C ALA A 183 -21.22 -9.45 6.65
N LEU A 184 -21.35 -10.63 6.03
CA LEU A 184 -20.31 -11.26 5.22
C LEU A 184 -19.96 -10.46 3.95
N LEU A 185 -20.91 -9.67 3.44
CA LEU A 185 -20.71 -8.82 2.26
C LEU A 185 -20.05 -7.48 2.60
N LEU A 186 -20.09 -7.06 3.86
CA LEU A 186 -19.51 -5.81 4.31
C LEU A 186 -18.05 -6.01 4.75
N PRO A 187 -17.15 -5.04 4.52
CA PRO A 187 -15.89 -4.92 5.26
C PRO A 187 -16.08 -5.00 6.77
N SER A 188 -15.07 -5.49 7.52
CA SER A 188 -15.18 -5.55 8.99
C SER A 188 -15.48 -4.19 9.62
N HIS A 189 -14.84 -3.12 9.14
CA HIS A 189 -15.03 -1.78 9.70
C HIS A 189 -16.46 -1.24 9.46
N GLU A 190 -17.05 -1.49 8.29
CA GLU A 190 -18.43 -1.11 7.98
C GLU A 190 -19.42 -1.93 8.81
N PHE A 191 -19.18 -3.23 8.99
CA PHE A 191 -19.99 -4.05 9.88
C PHE A 191 -19.94 -3.55 11.33
N LEU A 192 -18.75 -3.18 11.81
CA LEU A 192 -18.58 -2.58 13.15
C LEU A 192 -19.32 -1.24 13.28
N ALA A 193 -19.36 -0.43 12.23
CA ALA A 193 -20.17 0.79 12.18
C ALA A 193 -21.68 0.48 12.13
N LEU A 194 -22.10 -0.52 11.36
CA LEU A 194 -23.49 -0.95 11.24
C LEU A 194 -24.07 -1.37 12.59
N ARG A 195 -23.30 -2.02 13.47
CA ARG A 195 -23.70 -2.33 14.86
C ARG A 195 -24.09 -1.09 15.68
N ARG A 196 -23.50 0.06 15.38
CA ARG A 196 -23.82 1.33 16.05
C ARG A 196 -25.16 1.90 15.57
N VAL A 197 -25.54 1.59 14.34
CA VAL A 197 -26.79 2.04 13.71
C VAL A 197 -27.94 1.07 14.03
N SER A 198 -27.69 -0.24 13.97
CA SER A 198 -28.65 -1.30 14.27
C SER A 198 -28.08 -2.25 15.33
N ARG A 199 -28.66 -2.20 16.53
CA ARG A 199 -28.24 -3.09 17.63
C ARG A 199 -28.51 -4.56 17.31
N VAL A 200 -29.50 -4.85 16.47
CA VAL A 200 -29.87 -6.22 16.05
C VAL A 200 -28.72 -6.92 15.31
N MET A 201 -27.85 -6.15 14.65
CA MET A 201 -26.64 -6.68 13.99
C MET A 201 -25.55 -7.10 14.99
N SER A 202 -25.69 -6.77 16.28
CA SER A 202 -24.74 -7.20 17.31
C SER A 202 -24.72 -8.71 17.51
N ALA A 203 -25.81 -9.43 17.19
CA ALA A 203 -25.83 -10.89 17.27
C ALA A 203 -24.75 -11.52 16.37
N VAL A 204 -24.56 -10.98 15.16
CA VAL A 204 -23.56 -11.47 14.19
C VAL A 204 -22.12 -11.18 14.65
N PHE A 205 -21.91 -10.21 15.53
CA PHE A 205 -20.57 -9.93 16.06
C PHE A 205 -20.06 -10.99 17.01
N HIS A 206 -20.96 -11.73 17.64
CA HIS A 206 -20.60 -12.86 18.50
C HIS A 206 -20.58 -14.18 17.72
N ASP A 207 -20.93 -14.15 16.43
CA ASP A 207 -20.89 -15.33 15.58
C ASP A 207 -19.45 -15.62 15.13
N ASN A 208 -18.99 -16.82 15.47
CA ASN A 208 -17.67 -17.30 15.12
C ASN A 208 -17.53 -17.53 13.59
N PHE A 209 -18.63 -17.86 12.90
CA PHE A 209 -18.63 -18.04 11.45
C PHE A 209 -18.37 -16.73 10.71
N PHE A 210 -18.98 -15.63 11.16
CA PHE A 210 -18.66 -14.29 10.68
C PHE A 210 -17.16 -13.97 10.79
N TRP A 211 -16.53 -14.17 11.96
CA TRP A 211 -15.11 -13.85 12.13
C TRP A 211 -14.19 -14.77 11.33
N LYS A 212 -14.50 -16.06 11.28
CA LYS A 212 -13.78 -17.03 10.42
C LYS A 212 -13.80 -16.59 8.96
N SER A 213 -14.91 -16.01 8.50
CA SER A 213 -15.04 -15.56 7.11
C SER A 213 -14.04 -14.47 6.72
N ARG A 214 -13.55 -13.67 7.69
CA ARG A 214 -12.59 -12.57 7.47
C ARG A 214 -11.20 -13.03 7.07
N PHE A 215 -10.94 -14.32 7.16
CA PHE A 215 -9.68 -14.94 6.79
C PHE A 215 -9.77 -15.70 5.47
N ARG A 216 -10.92 -15.71 4.79
CA ARG A 216 -11.03 -16.30 3.46
C ARG A 216 -10.15 -15.54 2.49
N ARG A 217 -9.63 -16.24 1.49
CA ARG A 217 -8.63 -15.77 0.50
C ARG A 217 -8.79 -14.33 0.01
N ASP A 218 -10.01 -13.86 -0.21
CA ASP A 218 -10.33 -12.58 -0.84
C ASP A 218 -11.07 -11.63 0.12
N THR A 219 -10.74 -11.70 1.42
CA THR A 219 -11.31 -10.88 2.49
C THR A 219 -10.20 -10.17 3.29
N ASP A 220 -10.59 -9.36 4.28
CA ASP A 220 -9.75 -8.46 5.09
C ASP A 220 -8.42 -9.08 5.58
N CYS A 221 -8.43 -10.36 5.96
CA CYS A 221 -7.27 -11.11 6.44
C CYS A 221 -6.95 -12.32 5.54
N GLY A 222 -7.28 -12.26 4.25
CA GLY A 222 -7.09 -13.34 3.29
C GLY A 222 -5.62 -13.76 3.09
N TYR A 223 -4.66 -12.92 3.49
CA TYR A 223 -3.25 -13.27 3.56
C TYR A 223 -2.96 -14.41 4.57
N LEU A 224 -3.86 -14.62 5.54
CA LEU A 224 -3.84 -15.71 6.55
C LEU A 224 -4.78 -16.88 6.23
N ASP A 225 -5.34 -16.94 5.02
CA ASP A 225 -6.26 -18.02 4.56
C ASP A 225 -5.69 -19.43 4.70
N TYR A 226 -4.36 -19.58 4.80
CA TYR A 226 -3.72 -20.88 5.06
C TYR A 226 -4.08 -21.45 6.45
N ILE A 227 -4.36 -20.59 7.43
CA ILE A 227 -4.77 -20.98 8.80
C ILE A 227 -6.20 -21.53 8.79
N VAL A 228 -7.09 -20.92 8.01
CA VAL A 228 -8.47 -21.41 7.82
C VAL A 228 -8.49 -22.73 7.05
N CYS A 229 -7.68 -22.83 6.00
CA CYS A 229 -7.69 -23.99 5.10
C CYS A 229 -6.91 -25.21 5.63
N GLY A 230 -6.23 -25.12 6.78
CA GLY A 230 -5.56 -26.26 7.43
C GLY A 230 -4.44 -26.91 6.61
N VAL A 231 -3.86 -26.21 5.64
CA VAL A 231 -2.93 -26.83 4.68
C VAL A 231 -1.50 -26.81 5.22
N THR A 232 -1.20 -27.73 6.13
CA THR A 232 0.06 -28.49 6.12
C THR A 232 -0.20 -29.94 6.53
N GLY A 233 -0.88 -30.72 5.68
CA GLY A 233 -0.66 -32.18 5.50
C GLY A 233 -0.46 -33.10 6.72
N LEU A 234 -0.85 -32.70 7.92
CA LEU A 234 -0.71 -33.42 9.16
C LEU A 234 -1.98 -33.12 9.94
N ASP A 235 -2.80 -34.15 10.12
CA ASP A 235 -3.68 -34.51 11.26
C ASP A 235 -3.94 -33.50 12.40
N GLN A 236 -3.97 -32.19 12.13
CA GLN A 236 -4.40 -31.15 13.06
C GLN A 236 -5.91 -30.94 12.86
N SER A 237 -6.57 -31.92 13.47
CA SER A 237 -7.99 -32.16 13.72
C SER A 237 -9.02 -31.06 13.39
N GLU A 238 -10.15 -31.50 12.85
CA GLU A 238 -11.43 -30.78 12.87
C GLU A 238 -11.80 -30.23 14.27
N LEU A 239 -11.25 -30.78 15.36
CA LEU A 239 -11.41 -30.27 16.73
C LEU A 239 -10.79 -28.88 16.96
N GLN A 240 -9.60 -28.61 16.42
CA GLN A 240 -8.94 -27.30 16.58
C GLN A 240 -9.73 -26.20 15.86
N ASN A 241 -10.29 -26.55 14.70
CA ASN A 241 -11.12 -25.68 13.87
C ASN A 241 -12.49 -25.33 14.50
N GLN A 242 -13.01 -26.18 15.40
CA GLN A 242 -14.28 -25.95 16.12
C GLN A 242 -14.13 -25.10 17.38
N ASN A 243 -12.99 -25.18 18.08
CA ASN A 243 -12.74 -24.43 19.33
C ASN A 243 -11.96 -23.13 19.16
N THR A 244 -11.59 -22.76 17.92
CA THR A 244 -10.91 -21.49 17.67
C THR A 244 -11.87 -20.32 17.84
N ASP A 245 -11.57 -19.40 18.76
CA ASP A 245 -12.20 -18.08 18.80
C ASP A 245 -11.64 -17.23 17.65
N TRP A 246 -12.33 -17.23 16.51
CA TRP A 246 -11.91 -16.49 15.31
C TRP A 246 -11.97 -14.98 15.51
N ARG A 247 -12.78 -14.49 16.45
CA ARG A 247 -12.80 -13.08 16.84
C ARG A 247 -11.50 -12.72 17.55
N LEU A 248 -11.07 -13.55 18.50
CA LEU A 248 -9.80 -13.39 19.18
C LEU A 248 -8.64 -13.38 18.19
N PHE A 249 -8.66 -14.35 17.28
CA PHE A 249 -7.66 -14.45 16.23
C PHE A 249 -7.65 -13.22 15.30
N TYR A 250 -8.84 -12.69 14.93
CA TYR A 250 -8.95 -11.45 14.15
C TYR A 250 -8.27 -10.29 14.88
N HIS A 251 -8.59 -10.10 16.15
CA HIS A 251 -7.98 -9.04 16.95
C HIS A 251 -6.47 -9.20 17.14
N ALA A 252 -5.99 -10.43 17.34
CA ALA A 252 -4.56 -10.72 17.41
C ALA A 252 -3.85 -10.38 16.09
N SER A 253 -4.43 -10.79 14.97
CA SER A 253 -3.87 -10.53 13.62
C SER A 253 -3.71 -9.03 13.34
N MET A 254 -4.62 -8.20 13.84
CA MET A 254 -4.55 -6.74 13.70
C MET A 254 -3.41 -6.10 14.50
N LYS A 255 -2.96 -6.71 15.60
CA LYS A 255 -1.88 -6.17 16.45
C LYS A 255 -0.49 -6.51 15.93
N ILE A 256 -0.38 -7.48 15.02
CA ILE A 256 0.90 -8.00 14.53
C ILE A 256 1.38 -7.24 13.28
N GLY A 257 0.73 -6.10 12.97
CA GLY A 257 0.78 -5.37 11.69
C GLY A 257 2.15 -5.08 11.08
N ASN A 258 3.25 -5.08 11.86
CA ASN A 258 4.60 -4.96 11.31
C ASN A 258 5.17 -6.33 10.86
N LYS A 259 5.00 -7.40 11.65
CA LYS A 259 5.63 -8.72 11.38
C LYS A 259 5.16 -9.38 10.08
N PHE A 260 3.96 -9.02 9.62
CA PHE A 260 3.37 -9.56 8.39
C PHE A 260 3.36 -8.62 7.21
N GLU A 261 3.91 -7.40 7.33
CA GLU A 261 3.82 -6.40 6.27
C GLU A 261 4.32 -6.94 4.92
N THR A 262 5.43 -7.66 4.91
CA THR A 262 5.96 -8.25 3.68
C THR A 262 5.07 -9.38 3.12
N THR A 263 4.47 -10.21 4.00
CA THR A 263 3.50 -11.24 3.58
C THR A 263 2.25 -10.62 3.00
N ILE A 264 1.76 -9.55 3.62
CA ILE A 264 0.65 -8.73 3.15
C ILE A 264 0.95 -8.21 1.74
N LYS A 265 2.13 -7.63 1.51
CA LYS A 265 2.55 -7.15 0.18
C LYS A 265 2.59 -8.23 -0.87
N VAL A 266 3.16 -9.39 -0.55
CA VAL A 266 3.16 -10.52 -1.48
C VAL A 266 1.72 -10.95 -1.80
N TRP A 267 0.84 -11.00 -0.79
CA TRP A 267 -0.57 -11.31 -1.00
C TRP A 267 -1.28 -10.26 -1.88
N GLU A 268 -1.07 -8.98 -1.61
CA GLU A 268 -1.57 -7.84 -2.38
C GLU A 268 -1.16 -7.93 -3.86
N VAL A 269 0.12 -8.15 -4.13
CA VAL A 269 0.64 -8.33 -5.51
C VAL A 269 0.03 -9.58 -6.16
N VAL A 270 -0.12 -10.68 -5.40
CA VAL A 270 -0.76 -11.90 -5.91
C VAL A 270 -2.25 -11.68 -6.22
N GLN A 271 -2.97 -10.90 -5.43
CA GLN A 271 -4.37 -10.53 -5.73
C GLN A 271 -4.45 -9.68 -6.99
N TRP A 272 -3.55 -8.71 -7.15
CA TRP A 272 -3.43 -7.94 -8.38
C TRP A 272 -3.21 -8.82 -9.60
N ILE A 273 -2.30 -9.79 -9.53
CA ILE A 273 -2.08 -10.76 -10.61
C ILE A 273 -3.35 -11.54 -10.92
N LYS A 274 -4.12 -11.98 -9.91
CA LYS A 274 -5.39 -12.70 -10.11
C LYS A 274 -6.41 -11.84 -10.84
N ASP A 275 -6.53 -10.57 -10.47
CA ASP A 275 -7.45 -9.65 -11.12
C ASP A 275 -7.04 -9.36 -12.56
N VAL A 276 -5.74 -9.24 -12.87
CA VAL A 276 -5.28 -9.12 -14.27
C VAL A 276 -5.63 -10.36 -15.08
N ILE A 277 -5.40 -11.57 -14.55
CA ILE A 277 -5.78 -12.82 -15.21
C ILE A 277 -7.29 -12.86 -15.45
N ALA A 278 -8.08 -12.49 -14.44
CA ALA A 278 -9.53 -12.47 -14.51
C ALA A 278 -10.05 -11.43 -15.52
N ALA A 279 -9.39 -10.27 -15.61
CA ALA A 279 -9.71 -9.24 -16.58
C ALA A 279 -9.38 -9.66 -18.01
N ARG A 280 -8.22 -10.29 -18.22
CA ARG A 280 -7.81 -10.81 -19.55
C ARG A 280 -8.71 -11.93 -20.06
N THR A 281 -9.33 -12.68 -19.15
CA THR A 281 -10.33 -13.70 -19.49
C THR A 281 -11.74 -13.13 -19.67
N GLY A 282 -11.91 -11.80 -19.51
CA GLY A 282 -13.19 -11.11 -19.67
C GLY A 282 -14.16 -11.31 -18.49
N LEU A 283 -13.69 -11.87 -17.37
CA LEU A 283 -14.52 -12.12 -16.19
C LEU A 283 -14.70 -10.86 -15.33
N HIS A 284 -13.72 -9.96 -15.34
CA HIS A 284 -13.68 -8.76 -14.49
C HIS A 284 -13.18 -7.52 -15.25
N ALA A 285 -13.40 -6.34 -14.66
CA ALA A 285 -12.72 -5.13 -15.10
C ALA A 285 -11.21 -5.22 -14.80
N ALA A 286 -10.39 -4.53 -15.59
CA ALA A 286 -8.96 -4.44 -15.30
C ALA A 286 -8.73 -3.86 -13.90
N PRO A 287 -7.83 -4.44 -13.09
CA PRO A 287 -7.52 -3.88 -11.79
C PRO A 287 -6.92 -2.48 -11.96
N LEU A 288 -7.04 -1.69 -10.91
CA LEU A 288 -6.43 -0.37 -10.87
C LEU A 288 -4.90 -0.51 -10.95
N TRP A 289 -4.29 0.43 -11.68
CA TRP A 289 -2.89 0.33 -12.08
C TRP A 289 -1.98 1.06 -11.10
N PHE A 290 -1.92 0.57 -9.86
CA PHE A 290 -1.04 1.09 -8.81
C PHE A 290 -0.22 -0.01 -8.14
N SER A 291 0.94 0.36 -7.56
CA SER A 291 1.84 -0.54 -6.84
C SER A 291 2.03 -0.11 -5.38
N GLY A 292 2.74 -0.96 -4.63
CA GLY A 292 3.08 -0.72 -3.23
C GLY A 292 1.83 -0.58 -2.37
N ARG A 293 1.85 0.40 -1.46
CA ARG A 293 0.82 0.61 -0.43
C ARG A 293 -0.59 0.87 -0.98
N ALA A 294 -0.75 1.29 -2.22
CA ALA A 294 -2.06 1.45 -2.84
C ALA A 294 -2.76 0.08 -3.05
N LEU A 295 -2.00 -1.02 -3.13
CA LEU A 295 -2.55 -2.37 -3.13
C LEU A 295 -3.27 -2.75 -1.83
N GLN A 296 -3.14 -1.96 -0.76
CA GLN A 296 -3.95 -2.10 0.46
C GLN A 296 -5.46 -1.99 0.21
N HIS A 297 -5.91 -1.53 -0.97
CA HIS A 297 -7.33 -1.60 -1.34
C HIS A 297 -7.91 -3.02 -1.21
N TYR A 298 -7.10 -4.08 -1.39
CA TYR A 298 -7.52 -5.46 -1.18
C TYR A 298 -7.91 -5.80 0.26
N HIS A 299 -7.54 -4.95 1.23
CA HIS A 299 -7.79 -5.17 2.65
C HIS A 299 -9.14 -4.65 3.13
N ASN A 300 -9.98 -4.11 2.25
CA ASN A 300 -11.25 -3.45 2.63
C ASN A 300 -11.06 -2.45 3.79
N ASP A 301 -9.97 -1.69 3.73
CA ASP A 301 -9.59 -0.63 4.66
C ASP A 301 -9.29 -1.12 6.09
N SER A 302 -9.04 -2.42 6.28
CA SER A 302 -8.52 -3.02 7.53
C SER A 302 -7.04 -2.71 7.78
N CYS A 303 -6.56 -1.55 7.35
CA CYS A 303 -5.18 -1.13 7.55
C CYS A 303 -4.85 -1.00 9.05
N ALA A 304 -3.56 -1.13 9.37
CA ALA A 304 -3.01 -0.94 10.71
C ALA A 304 -3.64 0.27 11.43
N THR A 305 -3.85 0.14 12.75
CA THR A 305 -4.54 1.12 13.61
C THR A 305 -4.19 2.56 13.26
N GLY A 306 -5.22 3.36 12.95
CA GLY A 306 -5.07 4.78 12.65
C GLY A 306 -4.84 5.10 11.17
N ARG A 307 -5.13 4.18 10.23
CA ARG A 307 -5.09 4.46 8.79
C ARG A 307 -6.48 4.29 8.17
N ARG A 308 -6.82 5.15 7.21
CA ARG A 308 -8.08 5.12 6.45
C ARG A 308 -7.76 5.14 4.96
N VAL A 309 -8.21 4.12 4.24
CA VAL A 309 -8.18 4.13 2.77
C VAL A 309 -9.47 4.78 2.30
N GLU A 310 -9.36 5.71 1.35
CA GLU A 310 -10.51 6.39 0.76
C GLU A 310 -10.40 6.33 -0.76
N ARG A 311 -11.56 6.31 -1.41
CA ARG A 311 -11.68 6.12 -2.86
C ARG A 311 -12.63 7.14 -3.44
N ALA A 312 -12.27 7.66 -4.61
CA ALA A 312 -13.13 8.56 -5.36
C ALA A 312 -13.07 8.22 -6.84
N LYS A 313 -14.24 7.97 -7.43
CA LYS A 313 -14.37 7.92 -8.88
C LYS A 313 -14.10 9.30 -9.45
N VAL A 314 -13.30 9.33 -10.51
CA VAL A 314 -12.99 10.56 -11.21
C VAL A 314 -14.16 10.88 -12.15
N SER A 315 -14.83 12.01 -11.89
CA SER A 315 -15.90 12.46 -12.79
C SER A 315 -15.33 12.84 -14.16
N PRO A 316 -15.97 12.46 -15.29
CA PRO A 316 -15.62 12.96 -16.61
C PRO A 316 -15.71 14.48 -16.73
N SER A 317 -16.46 15.14 -15.84
CA SER A 317 -16.59 16.61 -15.77
C SER A 317 -15.62 17.27 -14.79
N LEU A 318 -14.55 16.57 -14.37
CA LEU A 318 -13.50 17.12 -13.51
C LEU A 318 -12.88 18.39 -14.12
N VAL A 319 -12.81 19.46 -13.33
CA VAL A 319 -12.23 20.75 -13.76
C VAL A 319 -11.09 21.22 -12.88
N LYS A 320 -11.06 20.82 -11.60
CA LYS A 320 -9.97 21.18 -10.69
C LYS A 320 -9.63 20.04 -9.76
N ILE A 321 -8.37 20.02 -9.34
CA ILE A 321 -7.90 19.13 -8.27
C ILE A 321 -7.29 19.99 -7.18
N GLY A 322 -7.82 19.87 -5.97
CA GLY A 322 -7.28 20.53 -4.78
C GLY A 322 -6.35 19.61 -4.02
N VAL A 323 -5.22 20.13 -3.55
CA VAL A 323 -4.28 19.35 -2.73
C VAL A 323 -3.91 20.18 -1.52
N THR A 324 -4.12 19.62 -0.33
CA THR A 324 -3.78 20.25 0.94
C THR A 324 -2.51 19.63 1.50
N MET A 325 -1.50 20.46 1.75
CA MET A 325 -0.17 20.07 2.20
C MET A 325 0.24 20.82 3.46
N VAL A 326 0.94 20.17 4.38
CA VAL A 326 1.51 20.80 5.58
C VAL A 326 2.91 20.23 5.86
N SER A 327 3.82 21.04 6.40
CA SER A 327 5.08 20.52 6.92
C SER A 327 4.78 19.54 8.06
N SER A 328 5.37 18.35 8.01
CA SER A 328 5.40 17.44 9.15
C SER A 328 6.16 18.13 10.30
N LYS A 329 5.87 17.74 11.56
CA LYS A 329 6.55 18.35 12.71
C LYS A 329 8.05 18.12 12.57
N THR A 330 8.83 19.20 12.53
CA THR A 330 10.29 19.15 12.57
C THR A 330 10.77 18.33 13.76
N VAL A 331 11.34 17.15 13.51
CA VAL A 331 12.17 16.50 14.52
C VAL A 331 13.53 17.18 14.47
N HIS A 332 13.67 18.29 15.21
CA HIS A 332 14.99 18.84 15.48
C HIS A 332 15.72 17.94 16.48
N GLU A 333 16.27 16.82 16.02
CA GLU A 333 17.23 16.08 16.82
C GLU A 333 18.63 16.66 16.63
N ARG A 334 19.25 17.04 17.76
CA ARG A 334 20.64 17.49 17.79
C ARG A 334 21.50 16.24 17.61
N ASP A 335 22.11 16.07 16.44
CA ASP A 335 23.10 15.01 16.20
C ASP A 335 24.16 15.10 17.30
N LYS A 336 24.28 14.04 18.11
CA LYS A 336 25.20 14.00 19.25
C LYS A 336 26.67 13.93 18.79
N PHE A 337 26.92 13.54 17.54
CA PHE A 337 28.26 13.28 17.03
C PHE A 337 28.82 14.40 16.14
N TRP A 338 27.97 15.26 15.56
CA TRP A 338 28.43 16.35 14.70
C TRP A 338 27.94 17.72 15.20
N PRO A 339 28.81 18.73 15.38
CA PRO A 339 28.42 20.08 15.83
C PRO A 339 27.68 20.91 14.74
N ARG A 340 27.22 20.27 13.66
CA ARG A 340 26.35 20.87 12.65
C ARG A 340 24.92 20.42 12.92
N TRP A 341 23.98 21.36 12.88
CA TRP A 341 22.57 21.01 12.77
C TRP A 341 22.38 20.22 11.48
N LYS A 342 22.19 18.90 11.57
CA LYS A 342 21.41 18.21 10.54
C LYS A 342 19.98 18.70 10.74
N VAL A 343 19.54 19.60 9.88
CA VAL A 343 18.11 19.80 9.72
C VAL A 343 17.64 18.45 9.20
N PHE A 344 16.95 17.65 10.03
CA PHE A 344 16.13 16.60 9.45
C PHE A 344 15.08 17.34 8.62
N ASP A 345 15.23 17.19 7.33
CA ASP A 345 14.46 17.86 6.30
C ASP A 345 12.97 17.77 6.61
N THR A 346 12.29 18.91 6.57
CA THR A 346 10.86 18.99 6.85
C THR A 346 10.08 18.23 5.79
N GLU A 347 9.64 17.01 6.06
CA GLU A 347 8.79 16.30 5.09
C GLU A 347 7.44 17.01 4.92
N THR A 348 6.84 16.95 3.74
CA THR A 348 5.49 17.46 3.52
C THR A 348 4.45 16.34 3.68
N ASP A 349 3.44 16.53 4.53
CA ASP A 349 2.28 15.66 4.63
C ASP A 349 1.17 16.14 3.68
N ILE A 350 0.68 15.26 2.79
CA ILE A 350 -0.58 15.49 2.06
C ILE A 350 -1.76 15.10 2.95
N LEU A 351 -2.59 16.08 3.31
CA LEU A 351 -3.73 15.90 4.19
C LEU A 351 -5.03 15.58 3.46
N ALA A 352 -5.18 16.10 2.24
CA ALA A 352 -6.40 15.93 1.46
C ALA A 352 -6.15 16.12 -0.03
N VAL A 353 -6.96 15.41 -0.83
CA VAL A 353 -7.10 15.56 -2.28
C VAL A 353 -8.57 15.83 -2.58
N GLU A 354 -8.87 16.93 -3.24
CA GLU A 354 -10.22 17.35 -3.64
C GLU A 354 -10.38 17.16 -5.15
N LEU A 355 -11.40 16.44 -5.59
CA LEU A 355 -11.80 16.32 -6.99
C LEU A 355 -13.03 17.19 -7.22
N ILE A 356 -12.89 18.24 -8.03
CA ILE A 356 -13.91 19.27 -8.23
C ILE A 356 -14.44 19.17 -9.67
N SER A 357 -15.71 18.81 -9.82
CA SER A 357 -16.40 18.69 -11.12
C SER A 357 -17.10 19.99 -11.55
N LYS A 358 -17.51 20.08 -12.82
CA LYS A 358 -18.32 21.21 -13.34
C LYS A 358 -19.65 21.36 -12.61
N GLU A 359 -20.20 20.23 -12.15
CA GLU A 359 -21.46 20.17 -11.42
C GLU A 359 -21.31 20.59 -9.94
N HIS A 360 -20.10 20.99 -9.53
CA HIS A 360 -19.75 21.32 -8.14
C HIS A 360 -19.94 20.15 -7.15
N GLU A 361 -19.89 18.92 -7.64
CA GLU A 361 -19.71 17.75 -6.79
C GLU A 361 -18.25 17.69 -6.36
N ASP A 362 -17.98 18.23 -5.18
CA ASP A 362 -16.65 18.23 -4.57
C ASP A 362 -16.46 16.92 -3.78
N ILE A 363 -15.69 15.98 -4.33
CA ILE A 363 -15.27 14.79 -3.59
C ILE A 363 -13.95 15.08 -2.89
N THR A 364 -13.92 15.02 -1.56
CA THR A 364 -12.69 15.19 -0.78
C THR A 364 -12.24 13.86 -0.21
N LEU A 365 -11.04 13.43 -0.60
CA LEU A 365 -10.30 12.36 0.04
C LEU A 365 -9.42 12.96 1.15
N GLY A 366 -9.45 12.39 2.34
CA GLY A 366 -8.65 12.81 3.49
C GLY A 366 -9.34 13.85 4.37
N THR A 367 -8.56 14.71 5.02
CA THR A 367 -9.09 15.77 5.91
C THR A 367 -8.48 17.12 5.57
N ARG A 368 -9.26 17.97 4.91
CA ARG A 368 -8.83 19.33 4.57
C ARG A 368 -8.69 20.20 5.82
N ASN A 369 -7.52 20.82 6.01
CA ASN A 369 -7.35 21.88 6.99
C ASN A 369 -8.06 23.15 6.51
N LYS A 370 -9.15 23.56 7.17
CA LYS A 370 -9.91 24.77 6.79
C LYS A 370 -9.11 26.07 6.92
N LYS A 371 -8.02 26.06 7.70
CA LYS A 371 -7.14 27.21 7.91
C LYS A 371 -5.96 27.25 6.92
N SER A 372 -5.84 26.28 6.02
CA SER A 372 -4.76 26.28 5.03
C SER A 372 -4.88 27.47 4.08
N LYS A 373 -3.75 28.07 3.73
CA LYS A 373 -3.72 29.21 2.83
C LYS A 373 -3.95 28.73 1.39
N ASN A 374 -4.97 29.26 0.72
CA ASN A 374 -5.13 29.04 -0.72
C ASN A 374 -3.98 29.72 -1.47
N ILE A 375 -3.23 28.96 -2.26
CA ILE A 375 -2.13 29.45 -3.08
C ILE A 375 -2.28 28.88 -4.49
N CYS A 376 -2.03 29.68 -5.53
CA CYS A 376 -2.01 29.15 -6.89
C CYS A 376 -0.65 28.49 -7.16
N PRO A 377 -0.57 27.50 -8.08
CA PRO A 377 0.67 26.75 -8.36
C PRO A 377 1.89 27.65 -8.59
N ARG A 378 1.74 28.70 -9.43
CA ARG A 378 2.83 29.66 -9.73
C ARG A 378 3.34 30.42 -8.50
N ASN A 379 2.46 30.74 -7.55
CA ASN A 379 2.87 31.43 -6.33
C ASN A 379 3.53 30.48 -5.34
N LEU A 380 3.14 29.20 -5.35
CA LEU A 380 3.82 28.16 -4.58
C LEU A 380 5.23 27.94 -5.10
N ASP A 381 5.45 27.87 -6.42
CA ASP A 381 6.80 27.76 -7.00
C ASP A 381 7.71 28.89 -6.53
N LYS A 382 7.23 30.14 -6.62
CA LYS A 382 8.00 31.30 -6.17
C LYS A 382 8.33 31.23 -4.68
N ALA A 383 7.42 30.70 -3.87
CA ALA A 383 7.62 30.51 -2.44
C ALA A 383 8.65 29.41 -2.17
N MET A 384 8.61 28.30 -2.92
CA MET A 384 9.61 27.23 -2.89
C MET A 384 10.99 27.74 -3.32
N ASP A 385 11.09 28.46 -4.44
CA ASP A 385 12.35 29.07 -4.90
C ASP A 385 12.94 30.06 -3.88
N ALA A 386 12.08 30.80 -3.18
CA ALA A 386 12.50 31.68 -2.10
C ALA A 386 13.03 30.87 -0.90
N TYR A 387 12.33 29.80 -0.53
CA TYR A 387 12.73 28.88 0.54
C TYR A 387 14.10 28.23 0.26
N TYR A 388 14.29 27.63 -0.92
CA TYR A 388 15.57 27.01 -1.31
C TYR A 388 16.73 28.01 -1.37
N ARG A 389 16.49 29.23 -1.87
CA ARG A 389 17.51 30.31 -1.84
C ARG A 389 17.89 30.68 -0.41
N GLN A 390 16.94 30.76 0.51
CA GLN A 390 17.21 31.07 1.91
C GLN A 390 17.97 29.94 2.62
N GLN A 391 17.62 28.66 2.36
CA GLN A 391 18.40 27.52 2.87
C GLN A 391 19.87 27.60 2.43
N ASN A 392 20.11 27.87 1.14
CA ASN A 392 21.46 27.99 0.58
C ASN A 392 22.29 29.14 1.20
N ILE A 393 21.64 30.27 1.54
CA ILE A 393 22.29 31.40 2.22
C ILE A 393 22.58 31.06 3.69
N ARG A 394 21.69 30.34 4.38
CA ARG A 394 21.84 29.96 5.79
C ARG A 394 23.04 29.04 6.02
N ASN A 395 23.31 28.13 5.09
CA ASN A 395 24.53 27.31 5.14
C ASN A 395 25.81 28.16 5.23
N LYS A 396 25.74 29.46 4.91
CA LYS A 396 26.82 30.44 5.06
C LYS A 396 26.69 31.30 6.33
N ASN A 397 25.48 31.67 6.76
CA ASN A 397 25.23 32.61 7.85
C ASN A 397 24.18 32.06 8.85
N LYS A 398 24.57 31.82 10.11
CA LYS A 398 23.77 31.20 11.19
C LYS A 398 22.51 31.98 11.66
N LYS A 399 21.66 32.48 10.76
CA LYS A 399 20.38 33.14 11.07
C LYS A 399 19.23 32.13 11.26
N ALA A 400 18.06 32.65 11.65
CA ALA A 400 16.81 31.91 11.87
C ALA A 400 16.46 30.98 10.69
N ALA A 401 15.73 29.90 10.98
CA ALA A 401 15.32 28.92 9.98
C ALA A 401 14.39 29.57 8.93
N PRO A 402 14.56 29.26 7.63
CA PRO A 402 13.61 29.71 6.61
C PRO A 402 12.24 29.09 6.87
N GLU A 403 11.19 29.89 6.74
CA GLU A 403 9.81 29.42 6.86
C GLU A 403 9.42 28.72 5.56
N SER A 404 9.07 27.43 5.66
CA SER A 404 8.53 26.66 4.54
C SER A 404 7.14 27.17 4.19
N PRO A 405 6.75 27.22 2.90
CA PRO A 405 5.38 27.57 2.53
C PRO A 405 4.34 26.59 3.09
N PHE A 406 4.76 25.39 3.53
CA PHE A 406 3.89 24.40 4.14
C PHE A 406 3.80 24.53 5.67
N ASP A 407 4.52 25.46 6.30
CA ASP A 407 4.50 25.64 7.75
C ASP A 407 3.15 26.16 8.28
N GLY A 408 2.96 26.04 9.61
CA GLY A 408 1.76 26.50 10.30
C GLY A 408 0.50 25.69 9.94
N ASN A 409 -0.44 26.32 9.25
CA ASN A 409 -1.69 25.66 8.82
C ASN A 409 -1.55 24.95 7.46
N GLY A 410 -0.38 25.03 6.81
CA GLY A 410 -0.16 24.50 5.49
C GLY A 410 -0.82 25.31 4.38
N VAL A 411 -0.73 24.77 3.16
CA VAL A 411 -1.28 25.39 1.95
C VAL A 411 -2.27 24.46 1.26
N ARG A 412 -3.21 25.09 0.55
CA ARG A 412 -4.12 24.44 -0.37
C ARG A 412 -3.85 24.95 -1.77
N VAL A 413 -3.51 24.03 -2.66
CA VAL A 413 -3.22 24.32 -4.07
C VAL A 413 -4.37 23.83 -4.91
N LEU A 414 -4.82 24.65 -5.86
CA LEU A 414 -5.83 24.26 -6.85
C LEU A 414 -5.18 24.14 -8.23
N PHE A 415 -5.21 22.93 -8.77
CA PHE A 415 -4.77 22.61 -10.11
C PHE A 415 -5.95 22.65 -11.07
N ASN A 416 -5.71 23.13 -12.29
CA ASN A 416 -6.66 22.98 -13.38
C ASN A 416 -6.55 21.53 -13.89
N ALA A 417 -7.68 20.83 -13.97
CA ALA A 417 -7.75 19.43 -14.39
C ALA A 417 -8.35 19.26 -15.78
N LYS A 418 -8.57 20.37 -16.50
CA LYS A 418 -9.09 20.32 -17.86
C LYS A 418 -8.15 19.53 -18.78
N PRO A 419 -8.68 18.70 -19.70
CA PRO A 419 -7.88 17.85 -20.57
C PRO A 419 -6.85 18.59 -21.43
N GLU A 420 -7.07 19.87 -21.74
CA GLU A 420 -6.16 20.73 -22.49
C GLU A 420 -4.94 21.20 -21.69
N ASP A 421 -5.08 21.31 -20.37
CA ASP A 421 -4.05 21.86 -19.49
C ASP A 421 -3.32 20.75 -18.72
N PHE A 422 -4.06 19.72 -18.31
CA PHE A 422 -3.60 18.69 -17.39
C PHE A 422 -3.35 17.36 -18.11
N ASN A 423 -2.15 16.82 -17.94
CA ASN A 423 -1.81 15.50 -18.44
C ASN A 423 -1.94 14.44 -17.34
N GLY A 424 -1.70 14.77 -16.07
CA GLY A 424 -1.69 13.78 -15.01
C GLY A 424 -0.96 14.15 -13.74
N PHE A 425 -0.82 13.17 -12.85
CA PHE A 425 0.04 13.25 -11.68
C PHE A 425 1.28 12.39 -11.84
N ARG A 426 2.31 12.79 -11.13
CA ARG A 426 3.33 11.87 -10.64
C ARG A 426 3.34 11.96 -9.13
N ILE A 427 3.31 10.84 -8.43
CA ILE A 427 3.30 10.83 -6.97
C ILE A 427 4.65 10.32 -6.51
N ARG A 428 5.27 10.98 -5.52
CA ARG A 428 6.40 10.41 -4.78
C ARG A 428 5.94 9.96 -3.41
N TYR A 429 6.53 8.86 -2.99
CA TYR A 429 6.31 8.34 -1.67
C TYR A 429 7.63 8.25 -0.94
N PHE A 430 7.66 8.67 0.32
CA PHE A 430 8.79 8.56 1.21
C PHE A 430 8.31 7.96 2.52
N ASN A 431 9.06 7.02 3.10
CA ASN A 431 8.67 6.32 4.33
C ASN A 431 7.19 5.92 4.36
N GLU A 432 6.72 5.35 3.25
CA GLU A 432 5.35 4.85 3.09
C GLU A 432 4.21 5.90 3.11
N LYS A 433 4.55 7.19 3.00
CA LYS A 433 3.61 8.32 2.91
C LYS A 433 3.81 9.06 1.61
N ILE A 434 2.79 9.77 1.13
CA ILE A 434 2.95 10.65 -0.03
C ILE A 434 3.57 11.95 0.47
N SER A 435 4.86 12.14 0.18
CA SER A 435 5.63 13.32 0.59
C SER A 435 5.65 14.42 -0.47
N SER A 436 5.47 14.05 -1.74
CA SER A 436 5.37 15.03 -2.83
C SER A 436 4.45 14.57 -3.95
N LEU A 437 3.86 15.56 -4.61
CA LEU A 437 2.98 15.39 -5.76
C LEU A 437 3.50 16.26 -6.90
N GLY A 438 3.79 15.64 -8.02
CA GLY A 438 4.10 16.27 -9.28
C GLY A 438 2.87 16.42 -10.16
N VAL A 439 2.68 17.59 -10.78
CA VAL A 439 1.63 17.80 -11.78
C VAL A 439 2.24 17.85 -13.18
N LEU A 440 1.68 17.06 -14.10
CA LEU A 440 2.07 17.02 -15.51
C LEU A 440 1.13 17.92 -16.32
N TRP A 441 1.69 18.86 -17.07
CA TRP A 441 0.95 19.79 -17.93
C TRP A 441 1.12 19.39 -19.41
N LYS A 442 0.09 19.57 -20.24
CA LYS A 442 0.17 19.24 -21.69
C LYS A 442 0.90 20.29 -22.52
N ASN A 443 0.94 21.55 -22.07
CA ASN A 443 1.21 22.68 -22.97
C ASN A 443 2.17 23.71 -22.37
N ILE A 444 3.37 23.28 -21.97
CA ILE A 444 4.46 24.20 -21.66
C ILE A 444 5.44 24.16 -22.83
N ALA A 445 5.29 25.10 -23.77
CA ALA A 445 6.18 25.33 -24.91
C ALA A 445 7.65 25.61 -24.54
N TYR A 446 8.01 25.52 -23.25
CA TYR A 446 9.31 25.85 -22.67
C TYR A 446 9.93 24.74 -21.80
N SER A 447 9.25 23.62 -21.56
CA SER A 447 9.86 22.53 -20.79
C SER A 447 10.60 21.59 -21.75
N PHE A 448 11.91 21.79 -21.92
CA PHE A 448 12.78 20.90 -22.69
C PHE A 448 12.76 19.43 -22.19
N HIS A 449 12.15 19.18 -21.03
CA HIS A 449 11.88 17.85 -20.50
C HIS A 449 10.46 17.85 -19.92
N ASN A 450 9.68 16.79 -20.14
CA ASN A 450 8.38 16.54 -19.48
C ASN A 450 8.54 16.36 -17.94
N GLN A 451 9.22 17.28 -17.28
CA GLN A 451 9.46 17.27 -15.85
C GLN A 451 8.18 17.79 -15.19
N PRO A 452 7.55 16.98 -14.32
CA PRO A 452 6.40 17.43 -13.55
C PRO A 452 6.82 18.59 -12.65
N GLN A 453 5.90 19.51 -12.44
CA GLN A 453 6.05 20.53 -11.42
C GLN A 453 5.86 19.86 -10.06
N ALA A 454 6.95 19.68 -9.31
CA ALA A 454 6.97 19.03 -8.01
C ALA A 454 6.40 19.93 -6.91
N PHE A 455 5.53 19.38 -6.05
CA PHE A 455 5.01 20.06 -4.87
C PHE A 455 5.22 19.20 -3.64
N GLY A 456 5.74 19.80 -2.57
CA GLY A 456 6.21 19.08 -1.38
C GLY A 456 7.64 18.60 -1.55
N PHE A 457 8.25 18.19 -0.44
CA PHE A 457 9.62 17.68 -0.43
C PHE A 457 9.74 16.52 0.56
N ASP A 458 10.64 15.59 0.21
CA ASP A 458 11.06 14.48 1.07
C ASP A 458 12.33 14.88 1.84
N ALA A 459 12.83 13.95 2.64
CA ALA A 459 13.98 14.23 3.48
C ALA A 459 15.33 14.29 2.73
N ASN A 460 15.38 13.93 1.44
CA ASN A 460 16.62 13.83 0.68
C ASN A 460 16.68 14.80 -0.51
N ASP A 461 15.59 15.52 -0.82
CA ASP A 461 15.43 16.48 -1.92
C ASP A 461 15.71 15.88 -3.34
N GLU A 462 15.71 14.55 -3.46
CA GLU A 462 16.02 13.87 -4.72
C GLU A 462 14.77 13.68 -5.57
N CYS A 463 14.75 14.30 -6.75
CA CYS A 463 13.52 14.52 -7.48
C CYS A 463 13.14 13.40 -8.48
N VAL A 464 13.04 12.15 -8.05
CA VAL A 464 12.61 11.04 -8.92
C VAL A 464 11.11 10.79 -8.79
N PHE A 465 10.44 10.57 -9.92
CA PHE A 465 8.99 10.39 -9.99
C PHE A 465 8.64 9.03 -10.60
N ASP A 466 7.76 8.28 -9.95
CA ASP A 466 7.60 6.85 -10.22
C ASP A 466 6.85 6.53 -11.53
N ILE A 467 5.71 7.19 -11.78
CA ILE A 467 4.81 6.84 -12.89
C ILE A 467 4.10 8.11 -13.39
N GLY A 468 4.09 8.32 -14.71
CA GLY A 468 3.20 9.29 -15.33
C GLY A 468 1.87 8.62 -15.65
N MET A 469 0.81 8.97 -14.92
CA MET A 469 -0.55 8.53 -15.23
C MET A 469 -1.21 9.58 -16.13
N GLN A 470 -1.72 9.21 -17.31
CA GLN A 470 -2.51 10.15 -18.09
C GLN A 470 -3.93 10.23 -17.51
N MET A 471 -4.46 11.44 -17.30
CA MET A 471 -5.74 11.61 -16.59
C MET A 471 -6.92 10.93 -17.28
N GLN A 472 -6.88 10.83 -18.61
CA GLN A 472 -7.90 10.13 -19.40
C GLN A 472 -7.99 8.63 -19.08
N ASP A 473 -6.95 8.07 -18.47
CA ASP A 473 -6.87 6.66 -18.06
C ASP A 473 -7.18 6.48 -16.56
N VAL A 474 -7.38 7.57 -15.80
CA VAL A 474 -7.64 7.53 -14.36
C VAL A 474 -9.15 7.50 -14.10
N VAL A 475 -9.67 6.32 -13.77
CA VAL A 475 -11.09 6.12 -13.44
C VAL A 475 -11.40 6.30 -11.95
N GLU A 476 -10.42 6.02 -11.09
CA GLU A 476 -10.57 6.07 -9.63
C GLU A 476 -9.24 6.49 -8.98
N VAL A 477 -9.33 7.32 -7.95
CA VAL A 477 -8.22 7.69 -7.08
C VAL A 477 -8.38 6.95 -5.75
N VAL A 478 -7.34 6.23 -5.35
CA VAL A 478 -7.26 5.54 -4.05
C VAL A 478 -6.15 6.19 -3.23
N ALA A 479 -6.47 6.60 -2.00
CA ALA A 479 -5.51 7.25 -1.12
C ALA A 479 -5.62 6.70 0.31
N THR A 480 -4.47 6.51 0.96
CA THR A 480 -4.40 6.08 2.37
C THR A 480 -3.98 7.27 3.23
N PHE A 481 -4.82 7.65 4.18
CA PHE A 481 -4.56 8.75 5.12
C PHE A 481 -4.34 8.22 6.53
N GLU A 482 -3.45 8.87 7.28
CA GLU A 482 -3.32 8.63 8.71
C GLU A 482 -4.38 9.44 9.47
N VAL A 483 -5.12 8.77 10.36
CA VAL A 483 -6.05 9.37 11.30
C VAL A 483 -5.23 10.18 12.30
N ARG A 484 -5.12 11.49 12.06
CA ARG A 484 -4.61 12.40 13.08
C ARG A 484 -5.58 12.36 14.26
N HIS A 485 -5.12 11.82 15.40
CA HIS A 485 -5.83 11.95 16.67
C HIS A 485 -5.99 13.44 17.00
N SER A 486 -7.08 14.02 16.55
CA SER A 486 -7.52 15.34 16.99
C SER A 486 -8.19 15.14 18.35
N GLN A 487 -7.39 15.36 19.40
CA GLN A 487 -7.73 15.21 20.82
C GLN A 487 -7.94 13.76 21.30
N PRO A 488 -7.53 13.45 22.55
CA PRO A 488 -7.82 12.14 23.14
C PRO A 488 -9.34 12.01 23.25
N LEU A 489 -9.93 11.12 22.45
CA LEU A 489 -11.20 10.52 22.80
C LEU A 489 -10.96 9.83 24.13
N THR A 490 -11.50 10.40 25.20
CA THR A 490 -11.65 9.73 26.48
C THR A 490 -12.32 8.41 26.17
N LEU A 491 -11.57 7.31 26.30
CA LEU A 491 -12.11 5.95 26.32
C LEU A 491 -13.04 5.90 27.53
N CYS A 492 -14.31 6.27 27.34
CA CYS A 492 -15.35 5.79 28.22
C CYS A 492 -15.43 4.30 27.95
N SER A 493 -14.84 3.53 28.86
CA SER A 493 -15.25 2.16 29.11
C SER A 493 -16.78 2.12 29.19
N LEU A 494 -17.38 1.37 28.28
CA LEU A 494 -18.75 0.88 28.44
C LEU A 494 -18.69 -0.63 28.62
#